data_AF-T0TDT7-F1
#
_entry.id   AF-T0TDT7-F1
#
_cell.length_a   1.000
_cell.length_b   1.000
_cell.length_c   1.000
_cell.angle_alpha   90.00
_cell.angle_beta   90.00
_cell.angle_gamma   90.00
#
_symmetry.space_group_name_H-M   'P 1'
#
loop_
_entity.id
_entity.type
_entity.pdbx_description
1 polymer ?
#
loop_
_entity_poly.entity_id
_entity_poly.type
_entity_poly.pdbx_seq_one_letter_code
_entity_poly.pdbx_strand_id
1 'polypeptide(L)'
;MDNIAVTTLVLMLISPKFLLTTGGQLTLFYAFVISMLNHPFSNLNGLKKVLTESSVLSLCVLPLLIFDFHIFQPLSILLTIIFGFLFDFMLLPLLLCCFLISFLGFSLNLNYIFQILEWLVYKVDLPLHYPFVLGKPSSLELIILFVLIGLFVDSFSHKKRKDFLILG
;
A
#
# COMPACT_ATOMS: atom_id res chain seq x y z
N MET A 1 12.87 -10.65 21.17
CA MET A 1 13.91 -9.91 20.43
C MET A 1 14.90 -10.87 19.76
N ASP A 2 15.21 -12.00 20.39
CA ASP A 2 16.19 -12.98 19.88
C ASP A 2 15.84 -13.56 18.49
N ASN A 3 14.56 -13.76 18.20
CA ASN A 3 14.14 -14.35 16.93
C ASN A 3 14.43 -13.46 15.70
N ILE A 4 14.35 -12.12 15.85
CA ILE A 4 14.69 -11.15 14.79
C ILE A 4 16.20 -11.10 14.56
N ALA A 5 16.98 -11.10 15.64
CA ALA A 5 18.43 -11.06 15.55
C ALA A 5 18.95 -12.28 14.77
N VAL A 6 18.41 -13.47 15.05
CA VAL A 6 18.74 -14.70 14.33
C VAL A 6 18.30 -14.63 12.86
N THR A 7 17.07 -14.19 12.57
CA THR A 7 16.62 -14.06 11.15
C THR A 7 17.46 -13.05 10.37
N THR A 8 17.85 -11.93 10.99
CA THR A 8 18.71 -10.92 10.37
C THR A 8 20.10 -11.48 10.06
N LEU A 9 20.69 -12.22 11.01
CA LEU A 9 22.01 -12.84 10.87
C LEU A 9 21.99 -13.90 9.76
N VAL A 10 20.94 -14.73 9.71
CA VAL A 10 20.74 -15.71 8.64
C VAL A 10 20.57 -15.04 7.27
N LEU A 11 19.80 -13.96 7.17
CA LEU A 11 19.61 -13.22 5.92
C LEU A 11 20.91 -12.56 5.42
N MET A 12 21.72 -12.01 6.34
CA MET A 12 23.06 -11.49 6.03
C MET A 12 24.01 -12.59 5.54
N LEU A 13 23.94 -13.80 6.10
CA LEU A 13 24.77 -14.93 5.66
C LEU A 13 24.39 -15.44 4.26
N ILE A 14 23.09 -15.52 3.95
CA ILE A 14 22.60 -16.00 2.65
C ILE A 14 22.83 -14.94 1.55
N SER A 15 22.65 -13.66 1.90
CA SER A 15 22.78 -12.55 0.96
C SER A 15 23.35 -11.31 1.68
N PRO A 16 24.67 -11.10 1.64
CA PRO A 16 25.32 -10.03 2.42
C PRO A 16 24.92 -8.62 1.96
N LYS A 17 24.45 -8.47 0.72
CA LYS A 17 23.97 -7.20 0.17
C LYS A 17 22.47 -6.96 0.40
N PHE A 18 21.78 -7.83 1.13
CA PHE A 18 20.34 -7.74 1.37
C PHE A 18 19.91 -6.39 1.94
N LEU A 19 20.65 -5.87 2.92
CA LEU A 19 20.40 -4.54 3.52
C LEU A 19 20.65 -3.36 2.57
N LEU A 20 21.31 -3.58 1.43
CA LEU A 20 21.53 -2.55 0.41
C LEU A 20 20.42 -2.56 -0.64
N THR A 21 19.56 -3.59 -0.64
CA THR A 21 18.39 -3.65 -1.52
C THR A 21 17.19 -3.03 -0.82
N THR A 22 16.40 -2.23 -1.54
CA THR A 22 15.15 -1.64 -1.03
C THR A 22 14.18 -2.71 -0.53
N GLY A 23 14.05 -3.83 -1.27
CA GLY A 23 13.25 -4.97 -0.85
C GLY A 23 13.74 -5.62 0.46
N GLY A 24 15.05 -5.69 0.68
CA GLY A 24 15.62 -6.24 1.90
C GLY A 24 15.49 -5.31 3.11
N GLN A 25 15.62 -4.00 2.91
CA GLN A 25 15.36 -2.99 3.94
C GLN A 25 13.89 -3.02 4.38
N LEU A 26 12.95 -3.06 3.43
CA LEU A 26 11.50 -3.11 3.69
C LEU A 26 11.10 -4.38 4.45
N THR A 27 11.57 -5.54 4.02
CA THR A 27 11.21 -6.83 4.64
C THR A 27 11.76 -6.96 6.07
N LEU A 28 12.98 -6.48 6.32
CA LEU A 28 13.55 -6.46 7.66
C LEU A 28 12.82 -5.46 8.58
N PHE A 29 12.52 -4.28 8.06
CA PHE A 29 11.73 -3.28 8.77
C PHE A 29 10.33 -3.80 9.12
N TYR A 30 9.69 -4.52 8.18
CA TYR A 30 8.41 -5.17 8.39
C TYR A 30 8.45 -6.22 9.51
N ALA A 31 9.45 -7.11 9.49
CA ALA A 31 9.65 -8.11 10.54
C ALA A 31 9.89 -7.46 11.92
N PHE A 32 10.66 -6.38 11.96
CA PHE A 32 10.88 -5.58 13.16
C PHE A 32 9.58 -4.99 13.71
N VAL A 33 8.80 -4.30 12.87
CA VAL A 33 7.54 -3.67 13.24
C VAL A 33 6.51 -4.71 13.72
N ILE A 34 6.38 -5.85 13.05
CA ILE A 34 5.49 -6.95 13.48
C ILE A 34 5.88 -7.43 14.88
N SER A 35 7.16 -7.67 15.14
CA SER A 35 7.59 -8.12 16.46
C SER A 35 7.34 -7.08 17.54
N MET A 36 7.41 -5.79 17.21
CA MET A 36 7.12 -4.71 18.15
C MET A 36 5.61 -4.59 18.43
N LEU A 37 4.77 -4.78 17.41
CA LEU A 37 3.30 -4.71 17.51
C LEU A 37 2.67 -5.97 18.14
N ASN A 38 3.28 -7.15 18.01
CA ASN A 38 2.75 -8.39 18.58
C ASN A 38 2.53 -8.32 20.09
N HIS A 39 3.33 -7.54 20.81
CA HIS A 39 3.27 -7.43 22.27
C HIS A 39 2.08 -6.57 22.78
N PRO A 40 1.85 -5.34 22.30
CA PRO A 40 0.73 -4.50 22.73
C PRO A 40 -0.66 -4.92 22.21
N PHE A 41 -0.74 -5.59 21.05
CA PHE A 41 -2.03 -5.96 20.43
C PHE A 41 -2.46 -7.41 20.72
N SER A 42 -1.73 -8.14 21.58
CA SER A 42 -2.03 -9.51 22.00
C SER A 42 -3.40 -9.68 22.67
N ASN A 43 -3.93 -8.63 23.30
CA ASN A 43 -5.20 -8.62 24.03
C ASN A 43 -6.45 -8.35 23.17
N LEU A 44 -6.32 -8.12 21.87
CA LEU A 44 -7.45 -7.92 20.96
C LEU A 44 -7.85 -9.23 20.30
N ASN A 45 -9.14 -9.60 20.33
CA ASN A 45 -9.61 -10.84 19.71
C ASN A 45 -10.28 -10.60 18.35
N GLY A 46 -10.03 -11.49 17.40
CA GLY A 46 -10.75 -11.59 16.12
C GLY A 46 -10.34 -10.59 15.05
N LEU A 47 -11.26 -10.32 14.11
CA LEU A 47 -11.04 -9.49 12.91
C LEU A 47 -10.59 -8.05 13.22
N LYS A 48 -11.03 -7.49 14.35
CA LYS A 48 -10.64 -6.14 14.78
C LYS A 48 -9.15 -6.04 15.11
N LYS A 49 -8.53 -7.11 15.62
CA LYS A 49 -7.08 -7.18 15.85
C LYS A 49 -6.34 -7.10 14.53
N VAL A 50 -6.69 -7.98 13.59
CA VAL A 50 -6.03 -8.07 12.28
C VAL A 50 -6.14 -6.76 11.51
N LEU A 51 -7.31 -6.12 11.50
CA LEU A 51 -7.51 -4.80 10.88
C LEU A 51 -6.70 -3.68 11.55
N THR A 52 -6.59 -3.71 12.88
CA THR A 52 -5.81 -2.70 13.61
C THR A 52 -4.32 -2.90 13.37
N GLU A 53 -3.83 -4.14 13.48
CA GLU A 53 -2.43 -4.48 13.28
C GLU A 53 -1.98 -4.16 11.87
N SER A 54 -2.77 -4.55 10.86
CA SER A 54 -2.44 -4.26 9.45
C SER A 54 -2.44 -2.77 9.11
N SER A 55 -3.35 -2.00 9.71
CA SER A 55 -3.41 -0.55 9.53
C SER A 55 -2.23 0.18 10.20
N VAL A 56 -1.88 -0.20 11.44
CA VAL A 56 -0.72 0.38 12.13
C VAL A 56 0.58 0.00 11.43
N LEU A 57 0.68 -1.23 10.98
CA LEU A 57 1.82 -1.75 10.26
C LEU A 57 2.00 -1.06 8.89
N SER A 58 0.92 -0.84 8.13
CA SER A 58 1.01 -0.10 6.86
C SER A 58 1.42 1.37 7.09
N LEU A 59 0.96 2.01 8.17
CA LEU A 59 1.41 3.33 8.59
C LEU A 59 2.90 3.36 8.93
N CYS A 60 3.40 2.41 9.72
CA CYS A 60 4.81 2.35 10.11
C CYS A 60 5.77 2.18 8.92
N VAL A 61 5.35 1.46 7.88
CA VAL A 61 6.17 1.17 6.69
C VAL A 61 6.09 2.29 5.64
N LEU A 62 5.07 3.14 5.72
CA LEU A 62 4.84 4.26 4.80
C LEU A 62 6.06 5.20 4.61
N PRO A 63 6.81 5.62 5.65
CA PRO A 63 7.98 6.49 5.49
C PRO A 63 9.06 5.86 4.62
N LEU A 64 9.30 4.57 4.80
CA LEU A 64 10.32 3.83 4.08
C LEU A 64 9.90 3.64 2.61
N LEU A 65 8.61 3.38 2.36
CA LEU A 65 8.06 3.34 1.01
C LEU A 65 8.19 4.67 0.26
N ILE A 66 7.92 5.79 0.93
CA ILE A 66 8.07 7.13 0.33
C ILE A 66 9.55 7.42 0.03
N PHE A 67 10.44 7.07 0.96
CA PHE A 67 11.88 7.29 0.82
C PHE A 67 12.54 6.38 -0.21
N ASP A 68 12.15 5.12 -0.34
CA ASP A 68 12.81 4.19 -1.27
C ASP A 68 12.28 4.31 -2.69
N PHE A 69 10.96 4.48 -2.85
CA PHE A 69 10.36 4.46 -4.17
C PHE A 69 10.23 5.83 -4.81
N HIS A 70 10.33 6.94 -4.06
CA HIS A 70 10.27 8.31 -4.60
C HIS A 70 9.05 8.61 -5.52
N ILE A 71 8.06 7.71 -5.58
CA ILE A 71 6.98 7.66 -6.58
C ILE A 71 5.65 7.35 -5.89
N PHE A 72 5.51 7.62 -4.58
CA PHE A 72 4.21 7.39 -3.94
C PHE A 72 3.21 8.44 -4.42
N GLN A 73 2.55 8.14 -5.55
CA GLN A 73 1.46 8.89 -6.14
C GLN A 73 0.17 8.16 -5.76
N PRO A 74 -0.37 8.39 -4.55
CA PRO A 74 -1.52 7.64 -4.04
C PRO A 74 -2.74 7.78 -4.96
N LEU A 75 -2.84 8.91 -5.66
CA LEU A 75 -3.91 9.13 -6.62
C LEU A 75 -3.81 8.19 -7.84
N SER A 76 -2.60 7.84 -8.29
CA SER A 76 -2.43 6.88 -9.39
C SER A 76 -2.89 5.49 -8.97
N ILE A 77 -2.60 5.07 -7.73
CA ILE A 77 -3.08 3.79 -7.19
C ILE A 77 -4.62 3.75 -7.18
N LEU A 78 -5.24 4.81 -6.66
CA LEU A 78 -6.70 4.92 -6.63
C LEU A 78 -7.29 4.92 -8.05
N LEU A 79 -6.65 5.61 -8.97
CA LEU A 79 -7.08 5.69 -10.36
C LEU A 79 -6.93 4.35 -11.10
N THR A 80 -5.83 3.62 -10.88
CA THR A 80 -5.64 2.26 -11.40
C THR A 80 -6.71 1.30 -10.87
N ILE A 81 -7.10 1.43 -9.60
CA ILE A 81 -8.20 0.63 -9.03
C ILE A 81 -9.53 0.96 -9.73
N ILE A 82 -9.83 2.25 -9.92
CA ILE A 82 -11.08 2.68 -10.58
C ILE A 82 -11.11 2.23 -12.05
N PHE A 83 -10.02 2.43 -12.80
CA PHE A 83 -9.94 2.01 -14.20
C PHE A 83 -9.92 0.49 -14.35
N GLY A 84 -9.24 -0.22 -13.44
CA GLY A 84 -9.27 -1.68 -13.39
C GLY A 84 -10.70 -2.19 -13.19
N PHE A 85 -11.44 -1.61 -12.23
CA PHE A 85 -12.84 -1.95 -12.03
C PHE A 85 -13.71 -1.64 -13.24
N LEU A 86 -13.53 -0.46 -13.86
CA LEU A 86 -14.24 -0.09 -15.08
C LEU A 86 -13.93 -1.07 -16.22
N PHE A 87 -12.68 -1.50 -16.34
CA PHE A 87 -12.26 -2.46 -17.34
C PHE A 87 -12.90 -3.82 -17.13
N ASP A 88 -12.79 -4.38 -15.92
CA ASP A 88 -13.28 -5.70 -15.59
C ASP A 88 -14.82 -5.79 -15.67
N PHE A 89 -15.52 -4.74 -15.23
CA PHE A 89 -16.98 -4.75 -15.17
C PHE A 89 -17.66 -4.35 -16.49
N MET A 90 -17.07 -3.43 -17.26
CA MET A 90 -17.70 -2.94 -18.50
C MET A 90 -17.00 -3.42 -19.76
N LEU A 91 -15.68 -3.22 -19.90
CA LEU A 91 -14.95 -3.51 -21.13
C LEU A 91 -14.79 -5.00 -21.39
N LEU A 92 -14.38 -5.75 -20.37
CA LEU A 92 -14.13 -7.19 -20.49
C LEU A 92 -15.38 -7.96 -20.96
N PRO A 93 -16.56 -7.83 -20.33
CA PRO A 93 -17.76 -8.53 -20.81
C PRO A 93 -18.22 -8.05 -22.19
N LEU A 94 -18.09 -6.75 -22.49
CA LEU A 94 -18.46 -6.21 -23.79
C LEU A 94 -17.57 -6.76 -24.93
N LEU A 95 -16.26 -6.84 -24.69
CA LEU A 95 -15.29 -7.43 -25.60
C LEU A 95 -15.53 -8.94 -25.77
N LEU A 96 -15.84 -9.64 -24.68
CA LEU A 96 -16.14 -11.07 -24.71
C LEU A 96 -17.44 -11.35 -25.49
N CYS A 97 -18.48 -10.56 -25.30
CA CYS A 97 -19.71 -10.62 -26.10
C CYS A 97 -19.44 -10.33 -27.58
N CYS A 98 -18.66 -9.29 -27.88
CA CYS A 98 -18.29 -8.95 -29.25
C CYS A 98 -17.48 -10.08 -29.90
N PHE A 99 -16.59 -10.73 -29.15
CA PHE A 99 -15.82 -11.89 -29.61
C PHE A 99 -16.74 -13.07 -29.95
N LEU A 100 -17.72 -13.38 -29.11
CA LEU A 100 -18.71 -14.44 -29.37
C LEU A 100 -19.60 -14.13 -30.59
N ILE A 101 -20.02 -12.87 -30.74
CA ILE A 101 -20.85 -12.41 -31.87
C ILE A 101 -20.06 -12.40 -33.19
N SER A 102 -18.75 -12.12 -33.12
CA SER A 102 -17.83 -12.23 -34.25
C SER A 102 -17.75 -13.68 -34.77
N PHE A 103 -17.80 -14.67 -33.88
CA PHE A 103 -17.86 -16.09 -34.28
C PHE A 103 -19.16 -16.44 -35.04
N LEU A 104 -20.25 -15.71 -34.79
CA LEU A 104 -21.52 -15.83 -35.53
C LEU A 104 -21.51 -15.06 -36.88
N GLY A 105 -20.41 -14.39 -37.22
CA GLY A 105 -20.24 -13.67 -38.49
C GLY A 105 -20.71 -12.20 -38.47
N PHE A 106 -21.03 -11.64 -37.31
CA PHE A 106 -21.43 -10.24 -37.16
C PHE A 106 -20.30 -9.40 -36.57
N SER A 107 -20.04 -8.23 -37.16
CA SER A 107 -19.08 -7.26 -36.63
C SER A 107 -19.80 -6.14 -35.88
N LEU A 108 -19.52 -5.98 -34.58
CA LEU A 108 -19.95 -4.82 -33.80
C LEU A 108 -18.84 -3.79 -33.77
N ASN A 109 -19.18 -2.52 -34.02
CA ASN A 109 -18.22 -1.43 -33.97
C ASN A 109 -18.14 -0.84 -32.56
N LEU A 110 -17.11 -1.23 -31.80
CA LEU A 110 -16.88 -0.76 -30.43
C LEU A 110 -16.15 0.59 -30.37
N ASN A 111 -15.80 1.18 -31.52
CA ASN A 111 -14.94 2.36 -31.59
C ASN A 111 -15.48 3.55 -30.77
N TYR A 112 -16.80 3.75 -30.74
CA TYR A 112 -17.42 4.81 -29.94
C TYR A 112 -17.17 4.64 -28.43
N ILE A 113 -17.19 3.41 -27.93
CA ILE A 113 -16.94 3.10 -26.51
C ILE A 113 -15.46 3.32 -26.18
N PHE A 114 -14.56 2.93 -27.09
CA PHE A 114 -13.13 3.19 -26.94
C PHE A 114 -12.79 4.68 -26.96
N GLN A 115 -13.42 5.48 -27.84
CA GLN A 115 -13.24 6.93 -27.86
C GLN A 115 -13.72 7.60 -26.57
N ILE A 116 -14.84 7.15 -25.99
CA ILE A 116 -15.31 7.65 -24.69
C ILE A 116 -14.31 7.30 -23.58
N LEU A 117 -13.79 6.07 -23.58
CA LEU A 117 -12.79 5.64 -22.61
C LEU A 117 -11.50 6.46 -22.73
N GLU A 118 -11.00 6.65 -23.95
CA GLU A 118 -9.80 7.45 -24.24
C GLU A 118 -9.99 8.91 -23.80
N TRP A 119 -11.15 9.50 -24.07
CA TRP A 119 -11.49 10.83 -23.60
C TRP A 119 -11.52 10.91 -22.07
N LEU A 120 -12.06 9.88 -21.39
CA LEU A 120 -12.11 9.81 -19.93
C LEU A 120 -10.69 9.67 -19.34
N VAL A 121 -9.86 8.80 -19.91
CA VAL A 121 -8.44 8.65 -19.51
C VAL A 121 -7.69 9.96 -19.69
N TYR A 122 -7.82 10.60 -20.85
CA TYR A 122 -7.16 11.88 -21.14
C TYR A 122 -7.61 13.01 -20.19
N LYS A 123 -8.91 13.07 -19.87
CA LYS A 123 -9.45 14.04 -18.92
C LYS A 123 -8.92 13.86 -17.50
N VAL A 124 -8.69 12.61 -17.08
CA VAL A 124 -8.17 12.33 -15.75
C VAL A 124 -6.64 12.44 -15.69
N ASP A 125 -5.95 12.20 -16.80
CA ASP A 125 -4.49 12.37 -16.90
C ASP A 125 -4.07 13.85 -16.87
N LEU A 126 -4.85 14.75 -17.50
CA LEU A 126 -4.54 16.18 -17.59
C LEU A 126 -4.28 16.90 -16.24
N PRO A 127 -5.11 16.71 -15.19
CA PRO A 127 -4.86 17.32 -13.88
C PRO A 127 -3.82 16.58 -13.03
N LEU A 128 -3.36 15.39 -13.44
CA LEU A 128 -2.51 14.49 -12.64
C LEU A 128 -1.09 14.32 -13.18
N HIS A 129 -0.79 14.96 -14.30
CA HIS A 129 0.54 14.96 -14.93
C HIS A 129 1.63 15.58 -14.03
N TYR A 130 1.25 16.41 -13.04
CA TYR A 130 2.11 16.67 -11.90
C TYR A 130 1.76 15.65 -10.83
N PRO A 131 2.54 14.57 -10.71
CA PRO A 131 2.37 13.66 -9.61
C PRO A 131 2.49 14.48 -8.33
N PHE A 132 1.50 14.40 -7.46
CA PHE A 132 1.62 14.89 -6.09
C PHE A 132 2.60 13.96 -5.37
N VAL A 133 3.87 14.04 -5.78
CA VAL A 133 4.98 13.34 -5.18
C VAL A 133 5.31 14.19 -3.98
N LEU A 134 5.13 13.61 -2.81
CA LEU A 134 5.91 14.01 -1.66
C LEU A 134 7.36 13.85 -2.11
N GLY A 135 7.98 14.96 -2.54
CA GLY A 135 9.33 14.96 -3.14
C GLY A 135 10.30 14.18 -2.25
N LYS A 136 11.42 13.71 -2.82
CA LYS A 136 12.38 12.86 -2.10
C LYS A 136 12.63 13.41 -0.69
N PRO A 137 12.12 12.75 0.36
CA PRO A 137 12.31 13.26 1.70
C PRO A 137 13.81 13.24 1.98
N SER A 138 14.33 14.35 2.47
CA SER A 138 15.70 14.37 2.99
C SER A 138 15.82 13.36 4.13
N SER A 139 17.03 12.88 4.43
CA SER A 139 17.23 11.93 5.53
C SER A 139 16.68 12.46 6.87
N LEU A 140 16.66 13.79 7.05
CA LEU A 140 16.07 14.45 8.22
C LEU A 140 14.54 14.40 8.20
N GLU A 141 13.91 14.64 7.05
CA GLU A 141 12.45 14.53 6.90
C GLU A 141 11.94 13.10 7.14
N LEU A 142 12.71 12.09 6.71
CA LEU A 142 12.42 10.69 7.04
C LEU A 142 12.43 10.45 8.55
N ILE A 143 13.42 10.98 9.27
CA ILE A 143 13.49 10.84 10.74
C ILE A 143 12.30 11.55 11.40
N ILE A 144 11.96 12.76 10.96
CA ILE A 144 10.79 13.50 11.46
C ILE A 144 9.51 12.71 11.21
N LEU A 145 9.37 12.08 10.03
CA LEU A 145 8.21 11.27 9.68
C LEU A 145 8.11 10.01 10.54
N PHE A 146 9.23 9.32 10.80
CA PHE A 146 9.27 8.20 11.74
C PHE A 146 8.90 8.62 13.17
N VAL A 147 9.36 9.79 13.63
CA VAL A 147 9.00 10.32 14.95
C VAL A 147 7.51 10.65 15.02
N LEU A 148 6.95 11.31 14.01
CA LEU A 148 5.52 11.62 13.93
C LEU A 148 4.66 10.36 13.94
N ILE A 149 5.03 9.34 13.15
CA ILE A 149 4.31 8.07 13.12
C ILE A 149 4.47 7.32 14.45
N GLY A 150 5.67 7.32 15.03
CA GLY A 150 5.90 6.75 16.36
C GLY A 150 5.01 7.38 17.43
N LEU A 151 4.91 8.72 17.45
CA LEU A 151 4.02 9.45 18.36
C LEU A 151 2.54 9.18 18.08
N PHE A 152 2.16 9.06 16.81
CA PHE A 152 0.79 8.74 16.42
C PHE A 152 0.40 7.33 16.88
N VAL A 153 1.25 6.34 16.66
CA VAL A 153 1.04 4.95 17.08
C VAL A 153 1.01 4.84 18.61
N ASP A 154 1.90 5.55 19.31
CA ASP A 154 1.93 5.59 20.77
C ASP A 154 0.66 6.24 21.35
N SER A 155 0.18 7.32 20.74
CA SER A 155 -1.11 7.95 21.09
C SER A 155 -2.30 6.99 20.91
N PHE A 156 -2.32 6.20 19.83
CA PHE A 156 -3.32 5.15 19.60
C PHE A 156 -3.26 4.04 20.67
N SER A 157 -2.06 3.67 21.13
CA SER A 157 -1.85 2.70 22.20
C SER A 157 -2.33 3.25 23.56
N HIS A 158 -2.01 4.51 23.87
CA HIS A 158 -2.39 5.17 25.11
C HIS A 158 -3.90 5.45 25.22
N LYS A 159 -4.58 5.81 24.13
CA LYS A 159 -6.04 6.02 24.14
C LYS A 159 -6.79 4.72 24.46
N LYS A 160 -6.35 3.59 23.90
CA LYS A 160 -6.90 2.25 24.23
C LYS A 160 -6.61 1.82 25.67
N ARG A 161 -5.47 2.21 26.25
CA ARG A 161 -5.16 1.98 27.68
C ARG A 161 -6.06 2.80 28.60
N LYS A 162 -6.37 4.05 28.25
CA LYS A 162 -7.29 4.91 29.01
C LYS A 162 -8.73 4.42 28.92
N ASP A 163 -9.18 4.01 27.74
CA ASP A 163 -10.53 3.46 27.55
C ASP A 163 -10.72 2.14 28.33
N PHE A 164 -9.66 1.34 28.49
CA PHE A 164 -9.69 0.13 29.32
C PHE A 164 -9.75 0.43 30.83
N LEU A 165 -9.02 1.45 31.32
CA LEU A 165 -9.02 1.84 32.74
C LEU A 165 -10.32 2.51 33.22
N ILE A 166 -11.15 3.01 32.29
CA ILE A 166 -12.44 3.64 32.62
C ILE A 166 -13.60 2.63 32.59
N LEU A 167 -13.39 1.43 32.02
CA LEU A 167 -14.40 0.38 31.84
C LEU A 167 -14.13 -0.91 32.64
N GLY A 168 -13.07 -0.95 33.47
CA GLY A 168 -12.78 -2.04 34.42
C GLY A 168 -12.98 -1.60 35.86
#